data_AF-A0A496RGN6-F1
#
_entry.id   AF-A0A496RGN6-F1
#
_cell.length_a   1.000
_cell.length_b   1.000
_cell.length_c   1.000
_cell.angle_alpha   90.00
_cell.angle_beta   90.00
_cell.angle_gamma   90.00
#
_symmetry.space_group_name_H-M   'P 1'
#
loop_
_entity.id
_entity.type
_entity.pdbx_description
1 polymer ?
#
loop_
_entity_poly.entity_id
_entity_poly.type
_entity_poly.pdbx_seq_one_letter_code
_entity_poly.pdbx_strand_id
1 'polypeptide(L)' 'MELAKNKMGNIFKCPHGIIHIRLKGITLHFTEEAFEEFSLMVKQASSKLMEMSLKDLIKEDFYKDE' A
#
# COMPACT_ATOMS: atom_id res chain seq x y z
N MET A 1 -27.47 -7.03 9.12
CA MET A 1 -26.55 -6.87 7.97
C MET A 1 -25.23 -6.38 8.53
N GLU A 2 -24.36 -7.30 8.95
CA GLU A 2 -23.02 -6.93 9.42
C GLU A 2 -22.20 -6.49 8.21
N LEU A 3 -21.97 -5.18 8.11
CA LEU A 3 -20.97 -4.61 7.23
C LEU A 3 -19.66 -5.34 7.58
N ALA A 4 -19.16 -6.18 6.66
CA ALA A 4 -17.94 -6.93 6.87
C ALA A 4 -16.89 -5.96 7.40
N LYS A 5 -16.45 -6.15 8.65
CA LYS A 5 -15.34 -5.42 9.23
C LYS A 5 -14.15 -5.70 8.33
N ASN A 6 -13.94 -4.85 7.34
CA ASN A 6 -12.75 -4.82 6.51
C ASN A 6 -11.61 -4.59 7.51
N LYS A 7 -10.99 -5.68 7.99
CA LYS A 7 -9.84 -5.60 8.87
C LYS A 7 -8.73 -4.97 8.02
N MET A 8 -8.64 -3.64 8.08
CA MET A 8 -7.44 -2.88 7.73
C MET A 8 -6.29 -3.62 8.41
N GLY A 9 -5.23 -3.91 7.65
CA GLY A 9 -4.12 -4.72 8.13
C GLY A 9 -3.53 -4.20 9.45
N ASN A 10 -2.79 -5.05 10.14
CA ASN A 10 -2.16 -4.69 11.40
C ASN A 10 -0.69 -4.35 11.17
N ILE A 11 -0.23 -3.26 11.80
CA ILE A 11 1.18 -2.89 11.86
C ILE A 11 1.60 -2.95 13.33
N PHE A 12 2.70 -3.64 13.64
CA PHE A 12 3.25 -3.67 14.99
C PHE A 12 4.78 -3.75 14.98
N LYS A 13 5.40 -3.16 15.99
CA LYS A 13 6.85 -3.13 16.19
C LYS A 13 7.23 -4.19 17.24
N CYS A 14 8.17 -5.05 16.89
CA CYS A 14 8.73 -6.06 17.80
C CYS A 14 9.84 -5.44 18.67
N PRO A 15 10.11 -5.99 19.88
CA PRO A 15 11.14 -5.48 20.79
C PRO A 15 12.55 -5.40 20.19
N HIS A 16 12.83 -6.17 19.13
CA HIS A 16 14.12 -6.21 18.44
C HIS A 16 14.24 -5.21 17.27
N GLY A 17 13.31 -4.26 17.14
CA GLY A 17 13.34 -3.24 16.07
C GLY A 17 12.82 -3.73 14.71
N ILE A 18 12.16 -4.88 14.66
CA ILE A 18 11.52 -5.38 13.42
C ILE A 18 10.07 -4.93 13.38
N ILE A 19 9.64 -4.38 12.25
CA ILE A 19 8.26 -3.95 12.01
C ILE A 19 7.55 -5.00 11.16
N HIS A 20 6.38 -5.43 11.62
CA HIS A 20 5.55 -6.43 10.95
C HIS A 20 4.29 -5.77 10.40
N ILE A 21 4.04 -5.94 9.11
CA ILE A 21 2.79 -5.54 8.45
C ILE A 21 2.05 -6.80 8.04
N ARG A 22 0.85 -7.02 8.59
CA ARG A 22 -0.02 -8.14 8.19
C ARG A 22 -1.26 -7.62 7.48
N LEU A 23 -1.45 -8.03 6.22
CA LEU A 23 -2.62 -7.66 5.43
C LEU A 23 -3.06 -8.85 4.57
N LYS A 24 -4.33 -9.26 4.68
CA LYS A 24 -4.96 -10.29 3.82
C LYS A 24 -4.13 -11.58 3.65
N GLY A 25 -3.52 -12.07 4.74
CA GLY A 25 -2.69 -13.29 4.71
C GLY A 25 -1.24 -13.08 4.30
N ILE A 26 -0.87 -11.88 3.84
CA ILE A 26 0.52 -11.48 3.59
C ILE A 26 1.09 -10.90 4.87
N THR A 27 2.31 -11.30 5.21
CA THR A 27 3.10 -10.69 6.29
C THR A 27 4.40 -10.17 5.69
N LEU A 28 4.67 -8.89 5.87
CA LEU A 28 5.92 -8.25 5.51
C LEU A 28 6.72 -7.96 6.78
N HIS A 29 8.03 -8.14 6.71
CA HIS A 29 8.96 -7.89 7.80
C HIS A 29 9.97 -6.84 7.33
N PHE A 30 10.16 -5.81 8.15
CA PHE A 30 11.05 -4.70 7.86
C PHE A 30 11.97 -4.45 9.04
N THR A 31 13.21 -4.03 8.75
CA THR A 31 13.97 -3.19 9.69
C THR A 31 13.29 -1.82 9.80
N GLU A 32 13.61 -1.04 10.83
CA GLU A 32 13.01 0.30 10.97
C GLU A 32 13.30 1.20 9.77
N GLU A 33 14.55 1.23 9.32
CA GLU A 33 14.99 2.00 8.14
C GLU A 33 14.22 1.60 6.87
N ALA A 34 14.12 0.30 6.58
CA ALA A 34 13.40 -0.18 5.41
C ALA A 34 11.89 0.12 5.48
N PHE A 35 11.31 0.14 6.69
CA PHE A 35 9.91 0.52 6.88
C PHE A 35 9.68 2.01 6.63
N GLU A 36 10.61 2.88 7.07
CA GLU A 36 10.55 4.32 6.81
C GLU A 36 10.58 4.59 5.30
N GLU A 37 11.51 3.97 4.57
CA GLU A 37 11.58 4.07 3.10
C GLU A 37 10.30 3.56 2.43
N PHE A 38 9.79 2.41 2.87
CA PHE A 38 8.52 1.87 2.39
C PHE A 38 7.35 2.83 2.61
N SER A 39 7.27 3.45 3.79
CA SER A 39 6.21 4.40 4.12
C SER A 39 6.25 5.64 3.22
N LEU A 40 7.46 6.13 2.89
CA LEU A 40 7.65 7.25 1.98
C LEU A 40 7.22 6.89 0.56
N MET A 41 7.61 5.72 0.07
CA MET A 41 7.19 5.22 -1.25
C MET A 41 5.67 5.11 -1.35
N VAL A 42 5.01 4.55 -0.33
CA VAL A 42 3.54 4.45 -0.29
C VAL A 42 2.88 5.83 -0.29
N LYS A 43 3.42 6.78 0.49
CA LYS A 43 2.92 8.17 0.51
C LYS A 43 3.04 8.83 -0.87
N GLN A 44 4.18 8.67 -1.54
CA GLN A 44 4.41 9.19 -2.89
C GLN A 44 3.48 8.55 -3.91
N ALA A 45 3.34 7.22 -3.88
CA ALA A 45 2.43 6.49 -4.76
C ALA A 45 0.98 6.93 -4.55
N SER A 46 0.55 7.09 -3.29
CA SER A 46 -0.79 7.58 -2.96
C SER A 46 -1.03 9.00 -3.45
N SER A 47 -0.06 9.91 -3.29
CA SER A 47 -0.17 11.29 -3.81
C SER A 47 -0.32 11.28 -5.32
N LYS A 48 0.55 10.53 -6.01
CA LYS A 48 0.53 10.40 -7.47
C LYS A 48 -0.81 9.84 -7.98
N LEU A 49 -1.36 8.82 -7.32
CA LEU A 49 -2.66 8.25 -7.68
C LEU A 49 -3.83 9.24 -7.45
N MET A 50 -3.74 10.11 -6.43
CA MET A 50 -4.74 11.16 -6.21
C MET A 50 -4.62 12.32 -7.21
N GLU A 51 -3.42 12.57 -7.73
CA GLU A 51 -3.14 13.60 -8.73
C GLU A 51 -3.44 13.14 -10.17
N MET A 52 -3.55 11.83 -10.42
CA MET A 52 -3.94 11.30 -11.73
C MET A 52 -5.42 11.57 -11.99
N SER A 53 -5.71 12.26 -13.10
CA SER A 53 -7.09 12.47 -13.52
C SER A 53 -7.68 11.16 -14.07
N LEU A 54 -9.00 11.00 -13.97
CA LEU A 54 -9.71 9.84 -14.54
C LEU A 54 -9.38 9.64 -16.04
N LYS A 55 -9.07 10.73 -16.76
CA LYS A 55 -8.70 10.69 -18.17
C LYS A 55 -7.32 10.06 -18.42
N ASP A 56 -6.42 10.13 -17.45
CA ASP A 56 -5.07 9.56 -17.56
C ASP A 56 -5.09 8.07 -17.22
N LEU A 57 -5.93 7.66 -16.25
CA LEU A 57 -6.19 6.24 -15.93
C LEU A 57 -6.82 5.47 -17.10
N ILE A 58 -7.74 6.08 -17.83
CA ILE A 58 -8.42 5.43 -18.97
C ILE A 58 -7.50 5.29 -20.19
N LYS A 59 -6.47 6.13 -20.34
CA LYS A 59 -5.58 6.07 -21.52
C LYS A 59 -4.62 4.87 -21.50
N GLU A 60 -4.26 4.34 -20.34
CA GLU A 60 -3.31 3.22 -20.25
C GLU A 60 -3.93 1.85 -20.59
N ASP A 61 -5.25 1.67 -20.43
CA ASP A 61 -5.94 0.40 -20.73
C ASP A 61 -6.52 0.30 -22.16
N PHE A 62 -6.68 1.42 -22.88
CA PHE A 62 -7.37 1.44 -24.18
C PHE A 62 -6.44 1.49 -25.41
N TYR A 63 -5.12 1.50 -25.24
CA TYR A 63 -4.13 1.49 -26.35
C TYR A 63 -3.09 0.37 -26.19
N LYS A 64 -3.56 -0.87 -25.99
CA LYS A 64 -2.75 -2.09 -26.18
C LYS A 64 -3.39 -3.08 -27.16
N ASP A 65 -4.07 -2.56 -28.17
CA ASP A 65 -4.41 -3.31 -29.38
C ASP A 65 -4.27 -2.36 -30.57
N GLU A 66 -3.02 -2.20 -31.06
CA GLU A 66 -2.58 -2.07 -32.46
C GLU A 66 -1.11 -1.62 -32.53
#